data_AF-W4FES3-F1
#
_entry.id   AF-W4FES3-F1
#
_cell.length_a   1.000
_cell.length_b   1.000
_cell.length_c   1.000
_cell.angle_alpha   90.00
_cell.angle_beta   90.00
_cell.angle_gamma   90.00
#
_symmetry.space_group_name_H-M   'P 1'
#
loop_
_entity.id
_entity.type
_entity.pdbx_description
1 polymer ?
#
loop_
_entity_poly.entity_id
_entity_poly.type
_entity_poly.pdbx_seq_one_letter_code
_entity_poly.pdbx_strand_id
1 'polypeptide(L)'
;MTKGQFAFDFLVVGAAMSFFGLTYLGSQDPFVGTVPLYAFEDAELVAAVEAVANENGEMASIEAFLANVYHCPRGVPPPKDIINQVRAWFPQGDLPTDQFITGILALKAHAEATETQNQTENWTKGCEFTSGLDLRAAKVKHTRMLRDPNQKYVAPLTDSQTFGWVKGPPVKTIPKKSCEETKFASAMIQSGVNYF
;
A
#
# COMPACT_ATOMS: atom_id res chain seq x y z
N MET A 1 -36.47 17.04 26.57
CA MET A 1 -35.99 15.65 26.33
C MET A 1 -34.70 15.74 25.54
N THR A 2 -33.60 15.53 26.23
CA THR A 2 -32.22 15.69 25.77
C THR A 2 -31.85 14.58 24.79
N LYS A 3 -31.36 14.97 23.60
CA LYS A 3 -30.83 14.04 22.59
C LYS A 3 -29.46 13.57 23.06
N GLY A 4 -29.39 12.31 23.50
CA GLY A 4 -28.13 11.66 23.87
C GLY A 4 -27.24 11.47 22.64
N GLN A 5 -26.10 12.15 22.65
CA GLN A 5 -24.94 11.84 21.83
C GLN A 5 -24.42 10.47 22.25
N PHE A 6 -24.59 9.45 21.40
CA PHE A 6 -23.81 8.22 21.50
C PHE A 6 -22.51 8.45 20.72
N ALA A 7 -21.49 8.89 21.44
CA ALA A 7 -20.11 8.76 20.98
C ALA A 7 -19.75 7.28 21.03
N PHE A 8 -19.65 6.65 19.87
CA PHE A 8 -18.94 5.37 19.75
C PHE A 8 -17.46 5.72 19.69
N ASP A 9 -16.82 5.79 20.86
CA ASP A 9 -15.37 5.73 20.96
C ASP A 9 -14.95 4.31 20.57
N PHE A 10 -14.68 4.12 19.27
CA PHE A 10 -14.00 2.93 18.78
C PHE A 10 -12.53 3.07 19.13
N LEU A 11 -12.20 2.71 20.37
CA LEU A 11 -10.83 2.56 20.85
C LEU A 11 -10.21 1.36 20.15
N VAL A 12 -9.65 1.57 18.95
CA VAL A 12 -8.68 0.64 18.37
C VAL A 12 -7.42 0.77 19.20
N VAL A 13 -7.27 -0.10 20.20
CA VAL A 13 -5.97 -0.36 20.82
C VAL A 13 -5.15 -1.12 19.78
N GLY A 14 -4.54 -0.38 18.86
CA GLY A 14 -3.50 -0.88 17.98
C GLY A 14 -2.21 -1.05 18.77
N ALA A 15 -2.18 -1.99 19.72
CA ALA A 15 -0.93 -2.43 20.31
C ALA A 15 -0.22 -3.29 19.24
N ALA A 16 0.60 -2.65 18.42
CA ALA A 16 1.46 -3.29 17.42
C ALA A 16 2.58 -4.07 18.13
N MET A 17 2.26 -5.26 18.64
CA MET A 17 3.26 -6.19 19.17
C MET A 17 3.83 -6.98 17.98
N SER A 18 5.11 -6.81 17.69
CA SER A 18 5.83 -7.67 16.75
C SER A 18 5.69 -9.14 17.18
N PHE A 19 5.38 -10.04 16.25
CA PHE A 19 5.35 -11.48 16.54
C PHE A 19 6.79 -11.93 16.84
N PHE A 20 7.15 -11.99 18.12
CA PHE A 20 8.47 -12.41 18.61
C PHE A 20 9.67 -11.71 17.94
N GLY A 21 9.56 -10.40 17.66
CA GLY A 21 10.67 -9.64 17.05
C GLY A 21 10.97 -9.99 15.58
N LEU A 22 10.09 -10.74 14.91
CA LEU A 22 10.20 -11.04 13.48
C LEU A 22 9.67 -9.87 12.64
N THR A 23 10.41 -8.77 12.61
CA THR A 23 10.09 -7.57 11.81
C THR A 23 10.71 -7.60 10.42
N TYR A 24 11.70 -8.47 10.20
CA TYR A 24 12.34 -8.68 8.90
C TYR A 24 11.44 -9.38 7.88
N LEU A 25 10.54 -10.27 8.33
CA LEU A 25 9.78 -11.20 7.47
C LEU A 25 8.63 -10.53 6.70
N GLY A 26 8.52 -9.20 6.75
CA GLY A 26 7.50 -8.42 6.08
C GLY A 26 6.54 -7.77 7.07
N SER A 27 5.49 -7.16 6.52
CA SER A 27 4.47 -6.47 7.29
C SER A 27 3.72 -7.39 8.25
N GLN A 28 3.27 -6.82 9.38
CA GLN A 28 2.42 -7.52 10.35
C GLN A 28 0.99 -7.71 9.82
N ASP A 29 0.53 -6.79 8.98
CA ASP A 29 -0.73 -6.89 8.24
C ASP A 29 -0.42 -7.18 6.76
N PRO A 30 -0.87 -8.31 6.18
CA PRO A 30 -0.64 -8.64 4.77
C PRO A 30 -1.23 -7.61 3.79
N PHE A 31 -2.13 -6.73 4.24
CA PHE A 31 -2.67 -5.64 3.45
C PHE A 31 -1.82 -4.35 3.50
N VAL A 32 -0.85 -4.30 4.41
CA VAL A 32 0.17 -3.25 4.51
C VAL A 32 1.47 -3.78 3.90
N GLY A 33 2.19 -3.00 3.10
CA GLY A 33 3.32 -3.52 2.31
C GLY A 33 4.61 -3.77 3.12
N THR A 34 4.95 -2.87 4.04
CA THR A 34 6.20 -2.89 4.83
C THR A 34 5.89 -2.53 6.27
N VAL A 35 6.65 -3.08 7.24
CA VAL A 35 6.53 -2.66 8.64
C VAL A 35 6.94 -1.19 8.74
N PRO A 36 6.09 -0.30 9.29
CA PRO A 36 6.40 1.12 9.42
C PRO A 36 7.31 1.38 10.63
N LEU A 37 8.06 2.49 10.58
CA LEU A 37 9.03 2.87 11.62
C LEU A 37 8.40 3.11 13.01
N TYR A 38 7.14 3.53 13.08
CA TYR A 38 6.49 3.76 14.37
C TYR A 38 6.09 2.47 15.10
N ALA A 39 6.13 1.32 14.42
CA ALA A 39 5.84 0.03 15.05
C ALA A 39 6.94 -0.43 16.03
N PHE A 40 8.12 0.20 15.98
CA PHE A 40 9.24 -0.09 16.86
C PHE A 40 9.20 0.75 18.13
N GLU A 41 9.70 0.20 19.24
CA GLU A 41 9.82 0.94 20.49
C GLU A 41 10.95 1.98 20.42
N ASP A 42 10.83 3.07 21.18
CA ASP A 42 11.84 4.13 21.19
C ASP A 42 13.21 3.60 21.66
N ALA A 43 13.20 2.67 22.62
CA ALA A 43 14.41 2.04 23.13
C ALA A 43 15.13 1.20 22.07
N GLU A 44 14.39 0.50 21.20
CA GLU A 44 14.98 -0.30 20.11
C GLU A 44 15.64 0.61 19.07
N LEU A 45 15.00 1.74 18.74
CA LEU A 45 15.55 2.71 17.80
C LEU A 45 16.82 3.36 18.35
N VAL A 46 16.83 3.75 19.63
CA VAL A 46 18.02 4.32 20.28
C VAL A 46 19.16 3.30 20.32
N ALA A 47 18.89 2.06 20.73
CA ALA A 47 19.90 1.00 20.78
C ALA A 47 20.49 0.70 19.40
N ALA A 48 19.67 0.74 18.34
CA ALA A 48 20.13 0.53 16.97
C ALA A 48 21.02 1.68 16.46
N VAL A 49 20.78 2.92 16.88
CA VAL A 49 21.67 4.06 16.57
C VAL A 49 23.01 3.91 17.29
N GLU A 50 22.98 3.61 18.59
CA GLU A 50 24.19 3.42 19.40
C GLU A 50 25.07 2.28 18.87
N ALA A 51 24.47 1.19 18.38
CA ALA A 51 25.19 0.07 17.78
C ALA A 51 25.89 0.40 16.45
N VAL A 52 25.53 1.50 15.79
CA VAL A 52 26.06 1.94 14.48
C VAL A 52 26.90 3.21 14.59
N ALA A 53 26.96 3.82 15.77
CA ALA A 53 27.79 4.99 16.01
C ALA A 53 29.27 4.66 15.80
N ASN A 54 29.97 5.52 15.04
CA ASN A 54 31.43 5.43 14.91
C ASN A 54 32.10 5.81 16.24
N GLU A 55 33.41 5.53 16.36
CA GLU A 55 34.22 5.89 17.53
C GLU A 55 34.16 7.39 17.88
N ASN A 56 33.80 8.24 16.91
CA ASN A 56 33.66 9.69 17.07
C ASN A 56 32.26 10.14 17.56
N GLY A 57 31.31 9.22 17.78
CA GLY A 57 29.93 9.56 18.14
C GLY A 57 29.09 10.13 16.99
N GLU A 58 29.47 9.82 15.75
CA GLU A 58 28.76 10.20 14.53
C GLU A 58 28.06 8.98 13.92
N MET A 59 26.91 9.18 13.30
CA MET A 59 26.13 8.11 12.69
C MET A 59 26.77 7.63 11.38
N ALA A 60 27.16 6.36 11.31
CA ALA A 60 27.96 5.83 10.20
C ALA A 60 27.18 5.70 8.87
N SER A 61 25.96 5.15 8.91
CA SER A 61 25.13 4.99 7.70
C SER A 61 23.68 4.66 8.06
N ILE A 62 22.75 5.34 7.37
CA ILE A 62 21.30 5.09 7.47
C ILE A 62 20.98 3.62 7.13
N GLU A 63 21.70 3.03 6.17
CA GLU A 63 21.44 1.66 5.74
C GLU A 63 21.89 0.64 6.80
N ALA A 64 22.99 0.91 7.49
CA ALA A 64 23.45 0.07 8.60
C ALA A 64 22.52 0.18 9.81
N PHE A 65 22.04 1.39 10.10
CA PHE A 65 21.01 1.61 11.12
C PHE A 65 19.72 0.82 10.81
N LEU A 66 19.17 0.97 9.61
CA LEU A 66 17.95 0.26 9.22
C LEU A 66 18.17 -1.26 9.16
N ALA A 67 19.35 -1.74 8.75
CA ALA A 67 19.67 -3.16 8.79
C ALA A 67 19.63 -3.73 10.22
N ASN A 68 20.05 -2.95 11.21
CA ASN A 68 19.97 -3.35 12.63
C ASN A 68 18.53 -3.33 13.15
N VAL A 69 17.75 -2.27 12.85
CA VAL A 69 16.34 -2.15 13.28
C VAL A 69 15.48 -3.27 12.73
N TYR A 70 15.63 -3.60 11.44
CA TYR A 70 14.85 -4.65 10.78
C TYR A 70 15.51 -6.03 10.86
N HIS A 71 16.57 -6.19 11.65
CA HIS A 71 17.32 -7.45 11.80
C HIS A 71 17.65 -8.15 10.47
N CYS A 72 18.13 -7.38 9.48
CA CYS A 72 18.43 -7.90 8.16
C CYS A 72 19.62 -8.88 8.21
N PRO A 73 19.55 -10.03 7.51
CA PRO A 73 20.68 -10.95 7.37
C PRO A 73 21.82 -10.28 6.61
N ARG A 74 23.06 -10.71 6.88
CA ARG A 74 24.28 -10.13 6.31
C ARG A 74 24.21 -10.09 4.77
N GLY A 75 24.41 -8.90 4.21
CA GLY A 75 24.45 -8.67 2.76
C GLY A 75 23.09 -8.41 2.10
N VAL A 76 21.99 -8.42 2.85
CA VAL A 76 20.67 -8.06 2.31
C VAL A 76 20.36 -6.60 2.66
N PRO A 77 20.04 -5.75 1.66
CA PRO A 77 19.71 -4.35 1.92
C PRO A 77 18.34 -4.21 2.60
N PRO A 78 18.14 -3.18 3.45
CA PRO A 78 16.85 -2.92 4.08
C PRO A 78 15.77 -2.47 3.07
N PRO A 79 14.49 -2.45 3.48
CA PRO A 79 13.39 -2.03 2.61
C PRO A 79 13.62 -0.63 2.00
N LYS A 80 13.60 -0.55 0.67
CA LYS A 80 13.93 0.68 -0.08
C LYS A 80 13.02 1.86 0.23
N ASP A 81 11.74 1.60 0.46
CA ASP A 81 10.75 2.64 0.76
C ASP A 81 11.06 3.36 2.06
N ILE A 82 11.48 2.60 3.09
CA ILE A 82 11.89 3.14 4.39
C ILE A 82 13.22 3.89 4.27
N ILE A 83 14.19 3.37 3.51
CA ILE A 83 15.45 4.09 3.23
C ILE A 83 15.15 5.45 2.60
N ASN A 84 14.27 5.49 1.59
CA ASN A 84 13.90 6.72 0.92
C ASN A 84 13.18 7.69 1.86
N GLN A 85 12.30 7.19 2.74
CA GLN A 85 11.62 8.01 3.74
C GLN A 85 12.60 8.66 4.72
N VAL A 86 13.55 7.88 5.27
CA VAL A 86 14.56 8.41 6.20
C VAL A 86 15.49 9.39 5.48
N ARG A 87 15.96 9.06 4.27
CA ARG A 87 16.79 9.96 3.47
C ARG A 87 16.09 11.26 3.07
N ALA A 88 14.77 11.26 2.91
CA ALA A 88 14.00 12.47 2.61
C ALA A 88 13.85 13.38 3.84
N TRP A 89 13.87 12.81 5.04
CA TRP A 89 13.73 13.55 6.29
C TRP A 89 15.03 14.20 6.76
N PHE A 90 16.15 13.51 6.59
CA PHE A 90 17.46 14.01 7.02
C PHE A 90 18.19 14.76 5.89
N PRO A 91 18.92 15.84 6.19
CA PRO A 91 19.80 16.48 5.23
C PRO A 91 20.97 15.56 4.85
N GLN A 92 21.57 15.77 3.68
CA GLN A 92 22.77 15.02 3.28
C GLN A 92 23.99 15.50 4.09
N GLY A 93 24.51 14.64 4.95
CA GLY A 93 25.72 14.89 5.74
C GLY A 93 25.83 14.00 6.97
N ASP A 94 26.99 14.02 7.61
CA ASP A 94 27.23 13.32 8.87
C ASP A 94 26.56 14.11 10.01
N LEU A 95 25.72 13.43 10.79
CA LEU A 95 25.02 14.01 11.93
C LEU A 95 25.56 13.38 13.23
N PRO A 96 25.70 14.17 14.30
CA PRO A 96 26.01 13.61 15.62
C PRO A 96 24.86 12.72 16.09
N THR A 97 25.17 11.68 16.86
CA THR A 97 24.21 10.67 17.32
C THR A 97 22.97 11.27 17.98
N ASP A 98 23.14 12.29 18.81
CA ASP A 98 22.04 12.91 19.57
C ASP A 98 21.03 13.62 18.64
N GLN A 99 21.53 14.31 17.60
CA GLN A 99 20.68 14.96 16.60
C GLN A 99 19.97 13.92 15.73
N PHE A 100 20.61 12.78 15.48
CA PHE A 100 20.00 11.70 14.72
C PHE A 100 18.88 11.00 15.51
N ILE A 101 19.09 10.73 16.81
CA ILE A 101 18.06 10.15 17.70
C ILE A 101 16.84 11.06 17.78
N THR A 102 17.05 12.35 18.07
CA THR A 102 15.95 13.33 18.11
C THR A 102 15.22 13.43 16.77
N GLY A 103 15.96 13.39 15.65
CA GLY A 103 15.38 13.38 14.31
C GLY A 103 14.55 12.12 14.01
N ILE A 104 15.01 10.93 14.42
CA ILE A 104 14.29 9.66 14.22
C ILE A 104 13.02 9.63 15.05
N LEU A 105 13.06 10.05 16.32
CA LEU A 105 11.88 10.10 17.17
C LEU A 105 10.84 11.08 16.62
N ALA A 106 11.28 12.22 16.09
CA ALA A 106 10.40 13.16 15.38
C ALA A 106 9.82 12.54 14.10
N LEU A 107 10.63 11.82 13.32
CA LEU A 107 10.17 11.10 12.12
C LEU A 107 9.15 10.03 12.48
N LYS A 108 9.37 9.27 13.55
CA LYS A 108 8.42 8.27 14.08
C LYS A 108 7.08 8.91 14.40
N ALA A 109 7.07 9.99 15.19
CA ALA A 109 5.84 10.70 15.54
C ALA A 109 5.12 11.26 14.30
N HIS A 110 5.88 11.80 13.34
CA HIS A 110 5.34 12.28 12.08
C HIS A 110 4.75 11.13 11.23
N ALA A 111 5.43 9.99 11.15
CA ALA A 111 4.98 8.81 10.43
C ALA A 111 3.70 8.23 11.03
N GLU A 112 3.60 8.14 12.35
CA GLU A 112 2.40 7.68 13.06
C GLU A 112 1.19 8.59 12.78
N ALA A 113 1.38 9.91 12.87
CA ALA A 113 0.32 10.88 12.59
C ALA A 113 -0.15 10.83 11.12
N THR A 114 0.81 10.71 10.19
CA THR A 114 0.54 10.62 8.75
C THR A 114 -0.12 9.30 8.39
N GLU A 115 0.29 8.19 8.99
CA GLU A 115 -0.29 6.88 8.73
C GLU A 115 -1.72 6.78 9.28
N THR A 116 -2.00 7.35 10.45
CA THR A 116 -3.38 7.41 10.97
C THR A 116 -4.34 8.10 9.99
N GLN A 117 -3.88 9.19 9.37
CA GLN A 117 -4.64 9.89 8.32
C GLN A 117 -4.75 9.06 7.04
N ASN A 118 -3.64 8.52 6.55
CA ASN A 118 -3.58 7.73 5.32
C ASN A 118 -4.34 6.40 5.42
N GLN A 119 -4.33 5.72 6.57
CA GLN A 119 -5.12 4.51 6.82
C GLN A 119 -6.61 4.82 6.71
N THR A 120 -7.05 5.97 7.26
CA THR A 120 -8.45 6.41 7.11
C THR A 120 -8.79 6.59 5.63
N GLU A 121 -7.90 7.22 4.83
CA GLU A 121 -8.12 7.39 3.40
C GLU A 121 -8.06 6.09 2.59
N ASN A 122 -7.05 5.23 2.80
CA ASN A 122 -6.88 3.96 2.10
C ASN A 122 -7.97 2.97 2.46
N TRP A 123 -8.37 2.90 3.73
CA TRP A 123 -9.52 2.11 4.17
C TRP A 123 -10.79 2.59 3.47
N THR A 124 -10.96 3.91 3.33
CA THR A 124 -12.09 4.50 2.57
C THR A 124 -12.02 4.19 1.07
N LYS A 125 -10.82 4.00 0.50
CA LYS A 125 -10.65 3.60 -0.90
C LYS A 125 -10.99 2.13 -1.13
N GLY A 126 -10.50 1.24 -0.25
CA GLY A 126 -10.70 -0.21 -0.35
C GLY A 126 -12.08 -0.69 0.12
N CYS A 127 -12.61 -0.11 1.20
CA CYS A 127 -13.91 -0.44 1.78
C CYS A 127 -14.99 0.54 1.30
N GLU A 128 -15.52 0.32 0.09
CA GLU A 128 -16.63 1.13 -0.45
C GLU A 128 -17.97 0.90 0.28
N PHE A 129 -18.11 -0.23 0.98
CA PHE A 129 -19.30 -0.56 1.75
C PHE A 129 -18.98 -0.52 3.24
N THR A 130 -19.83 0.16 4.01
CA THR A 130 -19.72 0.23 5.47
C THR A 130 -20.38 -0.97 6.16
N SER A 131 -21.31 -1.65 5.47
CA SER A 131 -22.00 -2.83 6.00
C SER A 131 -21.98 -4.02 5.05
N GLY A 132 -21.92 -5.23 5.61
CA GLY A 132 -22.01 -6.47 4.84
C GLY A 132 -23.38 -6.71 4.19
N LEU A 133 -24.45 -6.10 4.73
CA LEU A 133 -25.79 -6.16 4.15
C LEU A 133 -25.86 -5.37 2.85
N ASP A 134 -25.28 -4.17 2.83
CA ASP A 134 -25.23 -3.32 1.63
C ASP A 134 -24.40 -3.98 0.52
N LEU A 135 -23.27 -4.59 0.88
CA LEU A 135 -22.46 -5.36 -0.06
C LEU A 135 -23.23 -6.54 -0.66
N ARG A 136 -24.03 -7.26 0.14
CA ARG A 136 -24.88 -8.35 -0.38
C ARG A 136 -26.01 -7.82 -1.26
N ALA A 137 -26.66 -6.72 -0.88
CA ALA A 137 -27.72 -6.11 -1.68
C ALA A 137 -27.20 -5.62 -3.04
N ALA A 138 -26.01 -5.02 -3.08
CA ALA A 138 -25.35 -4.61 -4.32
C ALA A 138 -24.99 -5.82 -5.21
N LYS A 139 -24.48 -6.90 -4.61
CA LYS A 139 -24.18 -8.16 -5.31
C LYS A 139 -25.42 -8.77 -5.98
N VAL A 140 -26.55 -8.82 -5.27
CA VAL A 140 -27.82 -9.32 -5.82
C VAL A 140 -28.31 -8.48 -7.00
N LYS A 141 -28.08 -7.16 -6.96
CA LYS A 141 -28.45 -6.23 -8.03
C LYS A 141 -27.42 -6.17 -9.16
N HIS A 142 -26.36 -6.98 -9.13
CA HIS A 142 -25.23 -6.91 -10.06
C HIS A 142 -24.61 -5.50 -10.17
N THR A 143 -24.71 -4.71 -9.11
CA THR A 143 -24.11 -3.38 -9.07
C THR A 143 -22.61 -3.53 -8.85
N ARG A 144 -21.80 -3.00 -9.77
CA ARG A 144 -20.34 -3.02 -9.67
C ARG A 144 -19.85 -1.98 -8.66
N MET A 145 -18.68 -2.23 -8.10
CA MET A 145 -17.96 -1.25 -7.29
C MET A 145 -17.57 -0.02 -8.13
N LEU A 146 -17.50 1.14 -7.47
CA LEU A 146 -17.24 2.42 -8.13
C LEU A 146 -15.78 2.53 -8.60
N ARG A 147 -14.84 2.10 -7.76
CA ARG A 147 -13.40 2.19 -8.05
C ARG A 147 -12.86 0.86 -8.55
N ASP A 148 -11.98 0.96 -9.53
CA ASP A 148 -11.24 -0.19 -10.06
C ASP A 148 -10.21 -0.71 -9.04
N PRO A 149 -9.82 -1.99 -9.08
CA PRO A 149 -8.83 -2.56 -8.15
C PRO A 149 -7.50 -1.80 -8.10
N ASN A 150 -7.03 -1.30 -9.24
CA ASN A 150 -5.78 -0.52 -9.36
C ASN A 150 -5.85 0.89 -8.76
N GLN A 151 -7.06 1.39 -8.46
CA GLN A 151 -7.27 2.65 -7.73
C GLN A 151 -7.37 2.42 -6.23
N LYS A 152 -7.60 1.18 -5.80
CA LYS A 152 -7.75 0.78 -4.39
C LYS A 152 -6.44 0.34 -3.78
N TYR A 153 -5.68 -0.44 -4.53
CA TYR A 153 -4.45 -1.05 -4.05
C TYR A 153 -3.28 -0.68 -4.95
N VAL A 154 -2.09 -0.63 -4.35
CA VAL A 154 -0.83 -0.37 -5.06
C VAL A 154 -0.43 -1.58 -5.92
N ALA A 155 -0.69 -2.79 -5.42
CA ALA A 155 -0.35 -4.04 -6.05
C ALA A 155 -1.56 -5.00 -6.08
N PRO A 156 -1.60 -5.95 -7.03
CA PRO A 156 -2.66 -6.97 -7.06
C PRO A 156 -2.54 -7.89 -5.84
N LEU A 157 -3.66 -8.11 -5.15
CA LEU A 157 -3.73 -8.99 -3.97
C LEU A 157 -3.98 -10.46 -4.34
N THR A 158 -4.47 -10.70 -5.55
CA THR A 158 -4.83 -12.04 -6.04
C THR A 158 -4.32 -12.24 -7.46
N ASP A 159 -4.03 -13.48 -7.84
CA ASP A 159 -3.55 -13.81 -9.18
C ASP A 159 -4.51 -13.34 -10.28
N SER A 160 -5.82 -13.39 -10.05
CA SER A 160 -6.80 -12.92 -11.02
C SER A 160 -6.73 -11.41 -11.27
N GLN A 161 -6.28 -10.62 -10.29
CA GLN A 161 -6.08 -9.18 -10.43
C GLN A 161 -4.83 -8.85 -11.24
N THR A 162 -3.84 -9.75 -11.33
CA THR A 162 -2.63 -9.51 -12.15
C THR A 162 -3.00 -9.31 -13.63
N PHE A 163 -4.04 -10.01 -14.09
CA PHE A 163 -4.56 -9.86 -15.44
C PHE A 163 -5.28 -8.52 -15.60
N GLY A 164 -4.70 -7.64 -16.40
CA GLY A 164 -5.25 -6.30 -16.67
C GLY A 164 -4.92 -5.25 -15.62
N TRP A 165 -4.02 -5.54 -14.67
CA TRP A 165 -3.53 -4.56 -13.69
C TRP A 165 -2.85 -3.37 -14.37
N VAL A 166 -1.89 -3.68 -15.26
CA VAL A 166 -1.20 -2.70 -16.11
C VAL A 166 -1.88 -2.70 -17.47
N LYS A 167 -2.51 -1.58 -17.83
CA LYS A 167 -3.04 -1.40 -19.18
C LYS A 167 -1.85 -1.19 -20.12
N GLY A 168 -1.62 -2.16 -21.02
CA GLY A 168 -0.62 -2.03 -22.07
C GLY A 168 -0.90 -0.84 -22.99
N PRO A 169 0.09 -0.40 -23.79
CA PRO A 169 -0.13 0.66 -24.76
C PRO A 169 -1.25 0.26 -25.71
N PRO A 170 -2.14 1.20 -26.10
CA PRO A 170 -3.23 0.90 -27.03
C PRO A 170 -2.64 0.44 -28.36
N VAL A 171 -2.80 -0.84 -28.67
CA VAL A 171 -2.42 -1.39 -29.97
C VAL A 171 -3.53 -1.03 -30.96
N LYS A 172 -3.17 -0.35 -32.04
CA LYS A 172 -4.10 -0.10 -33.15
C LYS A 172 -4.42 -1.41 -33.84
N THR A 173 -5.54 -2.03 -33.46
CA THR A 173 -6.10 -3.14 -34.21
C THR A 173 -6.81 -2.58 -35.43
N ILE A 174 -6.51 -3.11 -36.62
CA ILE A 174 -7.29 -2.83 -37.83
C ILE A 174 -8.37 -3.92 -37.91
N PRO A 175 -9.61 -3.66 -37.47
CA PRO A 175 -10.66 -4.67 -37.56
C PRO A 175 -10.99 -4.92 -39.03
N LYS A 176 -11.22 -6.19 -39.37
CA LYS A 176 -11.83 -6.54 -40.66
C LYS A 176 -13.28 -6.06 -40.63
N LYS A 177 -13.54 -4.91 -41.25
CA LYS A 177 -14.90 -4.38 -41.40
C LYS A 177 -15.61 -5.19 -42.50
N SER A 178 -16.87 -5.55 -42.27
CA SER A 178 -17.72 -6.10 -43.34
C SER A 178 -17.87 -5.04 -44.44
N CYS A 179 -17.53 -5.39 -45.67
CA CYS A 179 -17.74 -4.54 -46.84
C CYS A 179 -19.22 -4.58 -47.28
N GLU A 180 -19.66 -3.62 -48.09
CA GLU A 180 -21.06 -3.49 -48.49
C GLU A 180 -21.56 -4.73 -49.24
N GLU A 181 -20.70 -5.40 -50.00
CA GLU A 181 -21.02 -6.66 -50.71
C GLU A 181 -21.35 -7.78 -49.72
N THR A 182 -20.57 -7.92 -48.65
CA THR A 182 -20.83 -8.93 -47.62
C THR A 182 -22.08 -8.62 -46.80
N LYS A 183 -22.38 -7.34 -46.57
CA LYS A 183 -23.62 -6.92 -45.92
C LYS A 183 -24.83 -7.20 -46.81
N PHE A 184 -24.74 -6.89 -48.11
CA PHE A 184 -25.81 -7.13 -49.08
C PHE A 184 -26.08 -8.63 -49.27
N ALA A 185 -25.03 -9.45 -49.39
CA ALA A 185 -25.17 -10.90 -49.45
C ALA A 185 -25.83 -11.46 -48.18
N SER A 186 -25.43 -10.99 -47.00
CA SER A 186 -26.09 -11.36 -45.73
C SER A 186 -27.55 -10.95 -45.70
N ALA A 187 -27.90 -9.77 -46.23
CA ALA A 187 -29.27 -9.28 -46.28
C ALA A 187 -30.15 -10.09 -47.25
N MET A 188 -29.62 -10.50 -48.41
CA MET A 188 -30.34 -11.37 -49.35
C MET A 188 -30.57 -12.78 -48.79
N ILE A 189 -29.59 -13.35 -48.10
CA ILE A 189 -29.76 -14.65 -47.42
C ILE A 189 -30.80 -14.54 -46.29
N GLN A 190 -30.78 -13.44 -45.52
CA GLN A 190 -31.77 -13.19 -44.46
C GLN A 190 -33.18 -12.91 -44.98
N SER A 191 -33.32 -12.30 -46.16
CA SER A 191 -34.62 -12.06 -46.80
C SER A 191 -35.21 -13.30 -47.49
N GLY A 192 -34.53 -14.45 -47.40
CA GLY A 192 -35.00 -15.72 -47.97
C GLY A 192 -34.76 -15.86 -49.47
N VAL A 193 -34.00 -14.95 -50.07
CA VAL A 193 -33.56 -15.05 -51.46
C VAL A 193 -32.33 -15.97 -51.51
N ASN A 194 -32.59 -17.27 -51.53
CA ASN A 194 -31.58 -18.29 -51.76
C ASN A 194 -31.31 -18.42 -53.27
N TYR A 195 -30.07 -18.20 -53.71
CA TYR A 195 -29.61 -18.51 -55.07
C TYR A 195 -28.98 -19.92 -55.12
N PHE A 196 -29.67 -20.90 -54.54
CA PHE A 196 -29.39 -22.32 -54.73
C PHE A 196 -30.60 -22.97 -55.40
#